data_AF-A0A183KF09-F1
#
_entry.id   AF-A0A183KF09-F1
#
_cell.length_a   1.000
_cell.length_b   1.000
_cell.length_c   1.000
_cell.angle_alpha   90.00
_cell.angle_beta   90.00
_cell.angle_gamma   90.00
#
_symmetry.space_group_name_H-M   'P 1'
#
loop_
_entity.id
_entity.type
_entity.pdbx_description
1 polymer ?
#
loop_
_entity_poly.entity_id
_entity_poly.type
_entity_poly.pdbx_seq_one_letter_code
_entity_poly.pdbx_strand_id
1 'polypeptide(L)'
;MRHSAPELFRKNDEPLKGSYYKCNLSAKREPLPSLKSKAINVVSCKDFIKKNIRMIEASVPSKPKPFVVDTRTGHKFDIKCSGLEPFYIKRKDFGELPKYLSEREKAASEAQKNYEEYIKQLKEKNALMVITKDEKKVGLFIYFRNFLST
;
A
#
# COMPACT_ATOMS: atom_id res chain seq x y z
N MET A 1 -29.88 7.15 2.61
CA MET A 1 -29.10 6.15 1.85
C MET A 1 -27.69 6.13 2.42
N ARG A 2 -27.27 5.05 3.07
CA ARG A 2 -25.90 4.92 3.60
C ARG A 2 -25.03 4.40 2.46
N HIS A 3 -24.10 5.21 1.96
CA HIS A 3 -23.10 4.73 1.01
C HIS A 3 -22.22 3.71 1.75
N SER A 4 -22.32 2.45 1.36
CA SER A 4 -21.46 1.38 1.87
C SER A 4 -20.00 1.71 1.51
N ALA A 5 -19.07 1.45 2.43
CA ALA A 5 -17.65 1.66 2.19
C ALA A 5 -17.18 0.84 0.95
N PRO A 6 -16.32 1.39 0.08
CA PRO A 6 -15.78 0.66 -1.06
C PRO A 6 -15.07 -0.62 -0.60
N GLU A 7 -15.31 -1.73 -1.29
CA GLU A 7 -14.87 -3.09 -0.93
C GLU A 7 -13.33 -3.29 -0.87
N LEU A 8 -12.55 -2.25 -1.13
CA LEU A 8 -11.08 -2.27 -1.20
C LEU A 8 -10.37 -2.56 0.13
N PHE A 9 -11.10 -2.62 1.26
CA PHE A 9 -10.53 -2.98 2.58
C PHE A 9 -10.97 -4.35 3.11
N ARG A 10 -11.79 -5.11 2.37
CA ARG A 10 -11.97 -6.53 2.70
C ARG A 10 -10.76 -7.27 2.13
N LYS A 11 -9.77 -7.52 2.99
CA LYS A 11 -8.85 -8.63 2.75
C LYS A 11 -9.76 -9.87 2.62
N ASN A 12 -9.86 -10.40 1.40
CA ASN A 12 -10.31 -11.75 1.20
C ASN A 12 -9.21 -12.64 1.78
N ASP A 13 -9.18 -12.78 3.10
CA ASP A 13 -8.50 -13.89 3.72
C ASP A 13 -9.34 -15.11 3.32
N GLU A 14 -9.01 -15.67 2.15
CA GLU A 14 -9.49 -17.00 1.79
C GLU A 14 -9.26 -17.88 3.01
N PRO A 15 -10.28 -18.58 3.53
CA PRO A 15 -10.05 -19.50 4.62
C PRO A 15 -9.03 -20.51 4.10
N LEU A 16 -7.82 -20.49 4.66
CA LEU A 16 -6.75 -21.43 4.38
C LEU A 16 -7.26 -22.84 4.70
N LYS A 17 -8.00 -23.44 3.77
CA LYS A 17 -8.45 -24.82 3.82
C LYS A 17 -7.30 -25.68 3.34
N GLY A 18 -6.23 -25.65 4.13
CA GLY A 18 -5.09 -26.51 4.01
C GLY A 18 -4.65 -26.81 5.42
N SER A 19 -4.90 -28.05 5.87
CA SER A 19 -4.29 -28.60 7.08
C SER A 19 -2.81 -28.22 7.10
N TYR A 20 -2.43 -27.34 8.02
CA TYR A 20 -1.08 -26.82 8.20
C TYR A 20 -0.08 -27.88 8.68
N TYR A 21 -0.49 -29.15 8.67
CA TYR A 21 0.36 -30.31 8.89
C TYR A 21 0.15 -31.32 7.77
N LYS A 22 0.76 -31.07 6.60
CA LYS A 22 1.07 -32.15 5.66
C LYS A 22 2.29 -32.89 6.22
N CYS A 23 2.07 -33.70 7.25
CA CYS A 23 3.09 -34.58 7.79
C CYS A 23 3.36 -35.68 6.74
N ASN A 24 4.39 -35.53 5.90
CA ASN A 24 4.94 -36.66 5.15
C ASN A 24 5.63 -37.61 6.15
N LEU A 25 4.82 -38.40 6.88
CA LEU A 25 5.28 -39.40 7.86
C LEU A 25 6.01 -40.60 7.20
N SER A 26 6.08 -40.63 5.87
CA SER A 26 6.66 -41.70 5.07
C SER A 26 8.12 -41.47 4.65
N ALA A 27 8.69 -40.29 4.88
CA ALA A 27 10.13 -40.08 4.68
C ALA A 27 10.88 -40.32 6.00
N LYS A 28 11.81 -41.28 6.03
CA LYS A 28 12.77 -41.40 7.14
C LYS A 28 13.55 -40.09 7.21
N ARG A 29 13.42 -39.37 8.33
CA ARG A 29 14.24 -38.19 8.63
C ARG A 29 15.71 -38.58 8.55
N GLU A 30 16.56 -37.67 8.06
CA GLU A 30 18.00 -37.88 8.07
C GLU A 30 18.46 -38.28 9.48
N PRO A 31 19.37 -39.25 9.60
CA PRO A 31 19.84 -39.69 10.90
C PRO A 31 20.52 -38.53 11.63
N LEU A 32 20.25 -38.43 12.94
CA LEU A 32 20.88 -37.42 13.77
C LEU A 32 22.42 -37.49 13.63
N PRO A 33 23.11 -36.34 13.57
CA PRO A 33 24.56 -36.33 13.57
C PRO A 33 25.09 -37.09 14.78
N SER A 34 26.16 -37.85 14.60
CA SER A 34 26.68 -38.71 15.66
C SER A 34 27.14 -37.87 16.86
N LEU A 35 26.74 -38.28 18.07
CA LEU A 35 27.20 -37.68 19.33
C LEU A 35 28.71 -37.80 19.55
N LYS A 36 29.40 -38.66 18.78
CA LYS A 36 30.85 -38.84 18.81
C LYS A 36 31.61 -37.87 17.91
N SER A 37 30.90 -37.00 17.18
CA SER A 37 31.57 -35.90 16.48
C SER A 37 32.28 -35.05 17.52
N LYS A 38 33.61 -34.95 17.41
CA LYS A 38 34.42 -34.13 18.32
C LYS A 38 33.80 -32.75 18.32
N ALA A 39 33.26 -32.31 19.46
CA ALA A 39 32.91 -30.92 19.64
C ALA A 39 34.16 -30.12 19.28
N ILE A 40 34.11 -29.40 18.17
CA ILE A 40 35.17 -28.47 17.83
C ILE A 40 35.00 -27.35 18.85
N ASN A 41 35.69 -27.50 19.99
CA ASN A 41 35.83 -26.47 20.98
C ASN A 41 36.69 -25.38 20.33
N VAL A 42 36.07 -24.57 19.48
CA VAL A 42 36.66 -23.36 18.92
C VAL A 42 36.78 -22.39 20.08
N VAL A 43 37.86 -22.52 20.85
CA VAL A 43 38.23 -21.52 21.83
C VAL A 43 38.51 -20.25 21.03
N SER A 44 37.62 -19.27 21.14
CA SER A 44 37.79 -18.04 20.39
C SER A 44 39.01 -17.31 20.95
N CYS A 45 40.07 -17.14 20.16
CA CYS A 45 41.25 -16.33 20.52
C CYS A 45 40.97 -14.82 20.47
N LYS A 46 39.72 -14.39 20.69
CA LYS A 46 39.31 -12.98 20.59
C LYS A 46 39.50 -12.30 21.93
N ASP A 47 40.41 -11.34 21.96
CA ASP A 47 40.60 -10.44 23.10
C ASP A 47 39.45 -9.44 23.18
N PHE A 48 38.37 -9.80 23.88
CA PHE A 48 37.20 -8.94 24.06
C PHE A 48 37.54 -7.60 24.72
N ILE A 49 38.52 -7.58 25.62
CA ILE A 49 38.98 -6.35 26.29
C ILE A 49 39.56 -5.36 25.26
N LYS A 50 40.54 -5.81 24.46
CA LYS A 50 41.17 -4.96 23.42
C LYS A 50 40.15 -4.52 22.38
N LYS A 51 39.22 -5.41 22.02
CA LYS A 51 38.15 -5.09 21.07
C LYS A 51 37.22 -4.01 21.64
N ASN A 52 36.80 -4.12 22.90
CA ASN A 52 35.91 -3.15 23.53
C ASN A 52 36.59 -1.78 23.68
N ILE A 53 37.87 -1.75 24.06
CA ILE A 53 38.66 -0.51 24.11
C ILE A 53 38.68 0.17 22.74
N ARG A 54 39.06 -0.56 21.69
CA ARG A 54 39.06 -0.02 20.32
C ARG A 54 37.67 0.43 19.87
N MET A 55 36.61 -0.28 20.26
CA MET A 55 35.24 0.11 19.92
C MET A 55 34.83 1.41 20.61
N ILE A 56 35.22 1.63 21.86
CA ILE A 56 34.93 2.88 22.59
C ILE A 56 35.77 4.02 22.03
N GLU A 57 37.08 3.81 21.82
CA GLU A 57 37.98 4.80 21.21
C GLU A 57 37.52 5.25 19.82
N ALA A 58 37.00 4.32 19.01
CA ALA A 58 36.46 4.61 17.69
C ALA A 58 35.00 5.14 17.74
N SER A 59 34.31 5.03 18.88
CA SER A 59 32.94 5.48 18.99
C SER A 59 32.86 7.00 19.09
N VAL A 60 31.96 7.59 18.32
CA VAL A 60 31.68 9.03 18.40
C VAL A 60 30.72 9.25 19.58
N PRO A 61 31.02 10.21 20.48
CA PRO A 61 30.12 10.52 21.58
C PRO A 61 28.77 11.00 21.05
N SER A 62 27.69 10.64 21.77
CA SER A 62 26.35 11.10 21.43
C SER A 62 26.27 12.63 21.52
N LYS A 63 25.60 13.26 20.54
CA LYS A 63 25.38 14.70 20.57
C LYS A 63 24.48 15.05 21.76
N PRO A 64 24.84 16.04 22.59
CA PRO A 64 24.00 16.44 23.72
C PRO A 64 22.66 16.96 23.23
N LYS A 65 21.60 16.70 24.01
CA LYS A 65 20.28 17.26 23.73
C LYS A 65 20.32 18.77 23.93
N PRO A 66 19.76 19.57 23.00
CA PRO A 66 19.69 21.03 23.17
C PRO A 66 18.62 21.38 24.22
N PHE A 67 19.02 22.09 25.27
CA PHE A 67 18.14 22.60 26.33
C PHE A 67 18.50 24.06 26.65
N VAL A 68 17.53 24.83 27.17
CA VAL A 68 17.74 26.17 27.72
C VAL A 68 17.69 26.10 29.24
N VAL A 69 18.51 26.91 29.89
CA VAL A 69 18.48 27.13 31.34
C VAL A 69 17.93 28.52 31.58
N ASP A 70 16.76 28.62 32.21
CA ASP A 70 16.08 29.89 32.43
C ASP A 70 16.46 30.53 33.78
N THR A 71 16.70 29.70 34.79
CA THR A 71 16.96 30.17 36.17
C THR A 71 18.42 30.00 36.59
N ARG A 72 18.87 30.86 37.51
CA ARG A 72 20.20 30.76 38.14
C ARG A 72 20.42 29.42 38.87
N THR A 73 19.33 28.78 39.34
CA THR A 73 19.34 27.48 40.01
C THR A 73 19.49 26.30 39.03
N GLY A 74 19.44 26.56 37.72
CA GLY A 74 19.68 25.54 36.70
C GLY A 74 18.44 24.78 36.23
N HIS A 75 17.23 25.33 36.39
CA HIS A 75 16.03 24.73 35.79
C HIS A 75 16.14 24.70 34.27
N LYS A 76 15.94 23.53 33.68
CA LYS A 76 16.20 23.25 32.26
C LYS A 76 14.91 22.92 31.52
N PHE A 77 14.79 23.43 30.30
CA PHE A 77 13.69 23.13 29.40
C PHE A 77 14.20 22.66 28.03
N ASP A 78 13.53 21.66 27.47
CA ASP A 78 13.87 21.11 26.16
C ASP A 78 13.46 22.07 25.03
N ILE A 79 14.39 22.38 24.12
CA ILE A 79 14.16 23.37 23.06
C ILE A 79 13.11 22.89 22.04
N LYS A 80 13.11 21.60 21.69
CA LYS A 80 12.37 21.04 20.54
C LYS A 80 10.85 21.26 20.56
N CYS A 81 10.25 21.41 21.75
CA CYS A 81 8.79 21.58 21.91
C CYS A 81 8.40 22.92 22.55
N SER A 82 9.38 23.75 22.91
CA SER A 82 9.16 25.03 23.60
C SER A 82 8.69 26.17 22.69
N GLY A 83 8.62 25.94 21.38
CA GLY A 83 8.36 26.99 20.38
C GLY A 83 9.55 27.92 20.12
N LEU A 84 10.67 27.74 20.82
CA LEU A 84 11.90 28.54 20.62
C LEU A 84 12.62 28.20 19.30
N GLU A 85 12.46 26.98 18.79
CA GLU A 85 12.98 26.59 17.49
C GLU A 85 11.85 26.60 16.44
N PRO A 86 12.05 27.18 15.24
CA PRO A 86 11.07 27.13 14.15
C PRO A 86 11.01 25.73 13.53
N PHE A 87 10.51 24.76 14.30
CA PHE A 87 10.43 23.34 13.94
C PHE A 87 9.49 23.11 12.74
N TYR A 88 8.33 23.76 12.74
CA TYR A 88 7.31 23.56 11.72
C TYR A 88 7.66 24.17 10.37
N ILE A 89 8.41 25.29 10.35
CA ILE A 89 8.85 25.96 9.12
C ILE A 89 10.00 25.17 8.47
N LYS A 90 10.89 24.59 9.29
CA LYS A 90 12.01 23.76 8.82
C LYS A 90 11.61 22.33 8.45
N ARG A 91 10.31 21.99 8.48
CA ARG A 91 9.83 20.66 8.10
C ARG A 91 10.08 20.45 6.60
N LYS A 92 10.47 19.24 6.21
CA LYS A 92 10.85 18.94 4.82
C LYS A 92 9.69 19.12 3.84
N ASP A 93 8.51 18.77 4.30
CA ASP A 93 7.22 18.84 3.61
C ASP A 93 6.52 20.19 3.82
N PHE A 94 7.22 21.19 4.36
CA PHE A 94 6.65 22.52 4.52
C PHE A 94 6.39 23.14 3.14
N GLY A 95 5.15 23.54 2.88
CA GLY A 95 4.71 24.05 1.58
C GLY A 95 4.35 22.96 0.55
N GLU A 96 4.58 21.69 0.85
CA GLU A 96 4.16 20.59 -0.02
C GLU A 96 2.68 20.27 0.19
N LEU A 97 1.99 19.90 -0.90
CA LEU A 97 0.62 19.41 -0.85
C LEU A 97 0.57 18.05 -0.15
N PRO A 98 -0.22 17.89 0.92
CA PRO A 98 -0.39 16.59 1.55
C PRO A 98 -0.92 15.52 0.58
N LYS A 99 -0.34 14.32 0.64
CA LYS A 99 -0.67 13.19 -0.25
C LYS A 99 -2.17 12.86 -0.32
N TYR A 100 -2.85 12.96 0.82
CA TYR A 100 -4.29 12.66 0.89
C TYR A 100 -5.14 13.59 0.01
N LEU A 101 -4.69 14.83 -0.24
CA LEU A 101 -5.40 15.74 -1.15
C LEU A 101 -5.29 15.27 -2.60
N SER A 102 -4.08 14.89 -3.04
CA SER A 102 -3.88 14.35 -4.39
C SER A 102 -4.60 13.02 -4.59
N GLU A 103 -4.61 12.15 -3.58
CA GLU A 103 -5.34 10.89 -3.62
C GLU A 103 -6.84 11.11 -3.72
N ARG A 104 -7.36 12.10 -2.99
CA ARG A 104 -8.79 12.47 -3.03
C ARG A 104 -9.21 12.99 -4.41
N GLU A 105 -8.41 13.85 -5.02
CA GLU A 105 -8.67 14.36 -6.37
C GLU A 105 -8.68 13.23 -7.40
N LYS A 106 -7.69 12.34 -7.33
CA LYS A 106 -7.59 11.16 -8.19
C LYS A 106 -8.82 10.26 -8.03
N ALA A 107 -9.21 9.95 -6.79
CA ALA A 107 -10.39 9.12 -6.51
C ALA A 107 -11.69 9.76 -7.04
N ALA A 108 -11.83 11.09 -6.90
CA ALA A 108 -12.99 11.81 -7.45
C ALA A 108 -13.02 11.74 -8.99
N SER A 109 -11.88 11.92 -9.66
CA SER A 109 -11.77 11.81 -11.12
C SER A 109 -12.05 10.40 -11.62
N GLU A 110 -11.55 9.37 -10.93
CA GLU A 110 -11.82 7.96 -11.26
C GLU A 110 -13.30 7.62 -11.08
N ALA A 111 -13.92 8.06 -9.97
CA ALA A 111 -15.36 7.86 -9.75
C ALA A 111 -16.21 8.51 -10.85
N GLN A 112 -15.84 9.72 -11.29
CA GLN A 112 -16.54 10.43 -12.36
C GLN A 112 -16.41 9.68 -13.69
N LYS A 113 -15.19 9.25 -14.06
CA LYS A 113 -14.94 8.47 -15.29
C LYS A 113 -15.75 7.17 -15.32
N ASN A 114 -15.74 6.43 -14.22
CA ASN A 114 -16.49 5.18 -14.11
C ASN A 114 -18.00 5.41 -14.28
N TYR A 115 -18.53 6.50 -13.74
CA TYR A 115 -19.93 6.87 -13.90
C TYR A 115 -20.27 7.22 -15.36
N GLU A 116 -19.43 8.03 -16.00
CA GLU A 116 -19.60 8.40 -17.42
C GLU A 116 -19.55 7.18 -18.35
N GLU A 117 -18.61 6.26 -18.11
CA GLU A 117 -18.50 4.99 -18.84
C GLU A 117 -19.75 4.12 -18.64
N TYR A 118 -20.26 4.01 -17.41
CA TYR A 118 -21.49 3.28 -17.12
C TYR A 118 -22.69 3.86 -17.88
N ILE A 119 -22.84 5.19 -17.86
CA ILE A 119 -23.92 5.88 -18.58
C ILE A 119 -23.78 5.68 -20.09
N LYS A 120 -22.55 5.70 -20.63
CA LYS A 120 -22.29 5.43 -22.04
C LYS A 120 -22.72 4.01 -22.43
N GLN A 121 -22.29 3.01 -21.67
CA GLN A 121 -22.69 1.61 -21.90
C GLN A 121 -24.22 1.42 -21.80
N LEU A 122 -24.87 2.09 -20.86
CA LEU A 122 -26.33 2.04 -20.71
C LEU A 122 -27.04 2.67 -21.91
N LYS A 123 -26.52 3.78 -22.44
CA LYS A 123 -27.02 4.41 -23.68
C LYS A 123 -26.83 3.50 -24.89
N GLU A 124 -25.68 2.84 -25.02
CA GLU A 124 -25.41 1.90 -26.11
C GLU A 124 -26.32 0.67 -26.05
N LYS A 125 -26.55 0.10 -24.86
CA LYS A 125 -27.48 -1.02 -24.67
C LYS A 125 -28.94 -0.65 -24.94
N ASN A 126 -29.34 0.56 -24.54
CA ASN A 126 -30.70 1.06 -24.75
C ASN A 126 -30.89 1.69 -26.14
N ALA A 127 -29.85 1.78 -26.96
CA ALA A 127 -29.97 2.29 -28.31
C ALA A 127 -30.76 1.28 -29.15
N LEU A 128 -31.87 1.74 -29.73
CA LEU A 128 -32.62 0.96 -30.71
C LEU A 128 -31.74 0.71 -31.94
N MET A 129 -31.92 -0.45 -32.59
CA MET A 129 -31.28 -0.76 -33.88
C MET A 129 -31.59 0.36 -34.88
N VAL A 130 -30.56 1.11 -35.26
CA VAL A 130 -30.70 2.18 -36.25
C VAL A 130 -30.70 1.55 -37.63
N ILE A 131 -31.88 1.43 -38.22
CA ILE A 131 -32.06 0.90 -39.58
C ILE A 131 -31.32 1.81 -40.56
N THR A 132 -30.48 1.22 -41.41
CA THR A 132 -29.70 1.93 -42.43
C THR A 132 -30.59 2.43 -43.57
N LYS A 133 -30.10 3.40 -44.37
CA LYS A 133 -30.91 3.99 -45.46
C LYS A 133 -31.34 2.94 -46.49
N ASP A 134 -30.50 1.96 -46.75
CA ASP A 134 -30.77 0.90 -47.72
C ASP A 134 -31.84 -0.06 -47.21
N GLU A 135 -31.76 -0.49 -45.95
CA GLU A 135 -32.79 -1.30 -45.30
C GLU A 135 -34.14 -0.58 -45.25
N LYS A 136 -34.17 0.74 -45.02
CA LYS A 136 -35.40 1.54 -45.12
C LYS A 136 -35.99 1.52 -46.52
N LYS A 137 -35.14 1.60 -47.56
CA LYS A 137 -35.56 1.59 -48.96
C LYS A 137 -36.13 0.23 -49.36
N VAL A 138 -35.49 -0.85 -48.90
CA VAL A 138 -35.97 -2.23 -49.09
C VAL A 138 -37.30 -2.45 -48.38
N GLY A 139 -37.42 -2.01 -47.12
CA GLY A 139 -38.68 -2.09 -46.37
C GLY A 139 -39.83 -1.34 -47.05
N LEU A 140 -39.55 -0.13 -47.54
CA LEU A 140 -40.51 0.68 -48.30
C LEU A 140 -40.93 -0.02 -49.61
N PHE A 141 -39.98 -0.60 -50.33
CA PHE A 141 -40.24 -1.34 -51.57
C PHE A 141 -41.14 -2.56 -51.33
N ILE A 142 -40.89 -3.33 -50.27
CA ILE A 142 -41.72 -4.48 -49.88
C ILE A 142 -43.13 -4.03 -49.52
N TYR A 143 -43.26 -2.91 -48.78
CA TYR A 143 -44.55 -2.34 -48.40
C TYR A 143 -45.38 -1.94 -49.62
N PHE A 144 -44.78 -1.21 -50.57
CA PHE A 144 -45.44 -0.83 -51.82
C PHE A 144 -45.85 -2.03 -52.66
N ARG A 145 -45.01 -3.07 -52.71
CA ARG A 145 -45.32 -4.29 -53.47
C ARG A 145 -46.53 -5.02 -52.91
N ASN A 146 -46.63 -5.13 -51.59
CA ASN A 146 -47.75 -5.80 -50.93
C ASN A 146 -49.05 -4.97 -51.01
N PHE A 147 -48.94 -3.64 -50.95
CA PHE A 147 -50.09 -2.74 -51.12
C PHE A 147 -50.69 -2.82 -52.52
N LEU A 148 -49.84 -2.96 -53.55
CA LEU A 148 -50.26 -3.10 -54.95
C LEU A 148 -50.70 -4.53 -55.33
N SER A 149 -50.46 -5.52 -54.47
CA SER A 149 -50.86 -6.92 -54.70
C SER A 149 -52.18 -7.30 -54.03
N THR A 150 -52.86 -6.35 -53.38
CA THR A 150 -54.18 -6.51 -52.76
C THR A 150 -55.22 -5.81 -53.62
#